data_AF-A0A965B174-F1
#
_entry.id   AF-A0A965B174-F1
#
_cell.length_a   1.000
_cell.length_b   1.000
_cell.length_c   1.000
_cell.angle_alpha   90.00
_cell.angle_beta   90.00
_cell.angle_gamma   90.00
#
_symmetry.space_group_name_H-M   'P 1'
#
loop_
_entity.id
_entity.type
_entity.pdbx_description
1 polymer ?
#
loop_
_entity_poly.entity_id
_entity_poly.type
_entity_poly.pdbx_seq_one_letter_code
_entity_poly.pdbx_strand_id
1 'polypeptide(L)'
;MDAACRRRPRLSGTADARGRVAGRGTRLPRPQQRGPAAAGAGNPKLVVGSARVAGPGSDLLSARPVGVRGGAARSGGRGRRGRVVPHPGERRAAAGSLASQRVGAALAGRRHLHRPRRPHRIGRDRAAARQRTVLSTVCAARALRAGRGARPRRAPGLRPDRRRPAAPPGADAGAPGRGSQLDVAAAVQRSPRGPRAPAAQPVRDSAVVSLDSPGSRVLAALVALPALLPLGLVAFNALFWTRGRALPAAARAAPGGVSVLIPARDEAANIEGCVRAADAAAGPVTEIIVYDDGSTDGTGAVLSRLQAEVPRLRVLRGDGLPDGWVGKPHALQHLSATAGGEVLLNIDADVVLRTDGVLRMLSLLGPADQVPHGLGADLVTAVPRQRAGSFAEQLLMPLLHLSYVAWLPMPLVYRTRDPRVVAANGQLLMVRRSVLDDVGGWARVRSALVDDMALCRAVKAGGHRVVFADGDQMADCRMYRDGASLWRGFAKNLYEGIGGNAAAMIAVMILHLVFFVVPYVALPVAVLAHAWGLALAAAIGVGANLCLRLIMARRYGHSLLSVLLHPVAVVVMMGVLLDSFRWSRRGDIRWRGRSYAARAHREAA
;
A
#
# COMPACT_ATOMS: atom_id res chain seq x y z
N MET A 1 -17.20 50.45 -35.68
CA MET A 1 -16.42 51.21 -34.70
C MET A 1 -15.59 50.28 -33.82
N ASP A 2 -14.49 49.64 -34.26
CA ASP A 2 -13.90 49.29 -35.57
C ASP A 2 -12.94 48.10 -35.31
N ALA A 3 -12.79 47.03 -36.10
CA ALA A 3 -12.63 46.79 -37.54
C ALA A 3 -11.15 46.62 -37.99
N ALA A 4 -10.82 45.37 -38.41
CA ALA A 4 -9.57 44.93 -39.08
C ALA A 4 -8.26 44.95 -38.21
N CYS A 5 -7.09 44.41 -38.63
CA CYS A 5 -6.72 43.68 -39.85
C CYS A 5 -5.56 42.65 -39.66
N ARG A 6 -5.64 41.51 -40.39
CA ARG A 6 -4.64 40.64 -41.08
C ARG A 6 -3.11 40.80 -40.77
N ARG A 7 -2.24 39.77 -40.89
CA ARG A 7 -2.05 38.83 -42.03
C ARG A 7 -1.42 37.47 -41.65
N ARG A 8 -1.59 36.47 -42.52
CA ARG A 8 -0.71 35.27 -42.70
C ARG A 8 0.17 35.44 -43.95
N PRO A 9 1.25 34.66 -44.10
CA PRO A 9 1.78 34.26 -45.41
C PRO A 9 1.34 32.83 -45.81
N ARG A 10 1.06 32.66 -47.10
CA ARG A 10 1.16 31.40 -47.90
C ARG A 10 1.72 31.83 -49.26
N LEU A 11 2.58 31.03 -49.87
CA LEU A 11 2.98 31.16 -51.28
C LEU A 11 3.04 29.77 -51.93
N SER A 12 2.94 29.76 -53.26
CA SER A 12 2.67 28.55 -54.06
C SER A 12 3.00 28.73 -55.54
N GLY A 13 3.58 27.71 -56.17
CA GLY A 13 3.76 27.50 -57.62
C GLY A 13 4.57 26.21 -57.86
N THR A 14 4.31 25.27 -58.79
CA THR A 14 3.97 25.30 -60.26
C THR A 14 5.14 25.76 -61.14
N ALA A 15 5.58 25.06 -62.20
CA ALA A 15 5.14 23.81 -62.87
C ALA A 15 6.38 23.10 -63.52
N ASP A 16 6.51 21.77 -63.60
CA ASP A 16 6.13 20.82 -64.69
C ASP A 16 7.15 20.64 -65.86
N ALA A 17 7.07 19.48 -66.56
CA ALA A 17 7.63 19.08 -67.86
C ALA A 17 9.04 18.40 -68.00
N ARG A 18 9.00 17.05 -68.06
CA ARG A 18 9.67 16.13 -69.05
C ARG A 18 11.22 16.01 -69.19
N GLY A 19 11.76 14.80 -68.91
CA GLY A 19 12.37 13.96 -69.98
C GLY A 19 13.77 13.31 -69.84
N ARG A 20 13.80 11.96 -69.63
CA ARG A 20 14.84 10.95 -70.06
C ARG A 20 16.29 11.07 -69.49
N VAL A 21 17.16 10.04 -69.35
CA VAL A 21 17.08 8.54 -69.43
C VAL A 21 18.28 7.86 -68.71
N ALA A 22 18.07 6.64 -68.15
CA ALA A 22 19.04 5.58 -67.75
C ALA A 22 20.16 5.83 -66.69
N GLY A 23 20.54 4.79 -65.91
CA GLY A 23 21.82 4.87 -65.15
C GLY A 23 22.24 3.89 -64.01
N ARG A 24 21.73 2.65 -63.86
CA ARG A 24 22.18 1.62 -62.85
C ARG A 24 21.96 1.97 -61.35
N GLY A 25 21.81 1.03 -60.40
CA GLY A 25 21.50 -0.40 -60.55
C GLY A 25 22.09 -1.36 -59.48
N THR A 26 21.52 -1.42 -58.27
CA THR A 26 21.73 -2.53 -57.28
C THR A 26 20.39 -2.93 -56.62
N ARG A 27 20.26 -4.17 -56.13
CA ARG A 27 18.96 -4.82 -55.86
C ARG A 27 18.72 -5.19 -54.39
N LEU A 28 17.45 -5.14 -53.99
CA LEU A 28 16.89 -5.89 -52.85
C LEU A 28 16.46 -7.31 -53.30
N PRO A 29 16.49 -8.32 -52.41
CA PRO A 29 15.88 -9.63 -52.66
C PRO A 29 14.38 -9.66 -52.34
N ARG A 30 13.63 -10.50 -53.05
CA ARG A 30 12.26 -10.94 -52.74
C ARG A 30 12.10 -12.43 -53.13
N PRO A 31 11.11 -13.17 -52.59
CA PRO A 31 11.10 -14.64 -52.60
C PRO A 31 10.68 -15.24 -53.94
N GLN A 32 10.89 -16.55 -54.10
CA GLN A 32 10.36 -17.37 -55.19
C GLN A 32 9.64 -18.62 -54.67
N GLN A 33 8.59 -19.03 -55.40
CA GLN A 33 8.00 -20.37 -55.39
C GLN A 33 8.10 -20.95 -56.81
N ARG A 34 8.40 -22.25 -56.96
CA ARG A 34 7.98 -23.11 -58.09
C ARG A 34 7.96 -24.58 -57.63
N GLY A 35 7.03 -25.38 -58.18
CA GLY A 35 7.06 -26.86 -58.19
C GLY A 35 7.30 -27.36 -59.63
N PRO A 36 6.79 -28.55 -60.07
CA PRO A 36 5.97 -29.54 -59.34
C PRO A 36 6.37 -31.04 -59.62
N ALA A 37 5.46 -31.98 -59.30
CA ALA A 37 5.43 -33.42 -59.66
C ALA A 37 6.40 -34.39 -58.88
N ALA A 38 6.12 -35.69 -58.72
CA ALA A 38 5.04 -36.56 -59.24
C ALA A 38 4.60 -37.70 -58.28
N ALA A 39 3.39 -38.25 -58.52
CA ALA A 39 2.84 -39.60 -58.25
C ALA A 39 3.29 -40.49 -57.06
N GLY A 40 2.30 -41.10 -56.37
CA GLY A 40 2.47 -42.26 -55.48
C GLY A 40 1.15 -42.67 -54.79
N ALA A 41 0.67 -43.90 -55.02
CA ALA A 41 -0.65 -44.37 -54.54
C ALA A 41 -0.58 -45.16 -53.22
N GLY A 42 -1.73 -45.41 -52.57
CA GLY A 42 -1.89 -46.55 -51.65
C GLY A 42 -2.43 -46.26 -50.24
N ASN A 43 -3.68 -46.67 -50.02
CA ASN A 43 -4.30 -46.98 -48.70
C ASN A 43 -4.57 -48.52 -48.74
N PRO A 44 -4.96 -49.28 -47.67
CA PRO A 44 -5.17 -48.94 -46.25
C PRO A 44 -4.77 -50.06 -45.21
N LYS A 45 -5.25 -49.90 -43.97
CA LYS A 45 -5.61 -50.92 -42.93
C LYS A 45 -4.57 -51.59 -41.98
N LEU A 46 -4.99 -51.58 -40.71
CA LEU A 46 -4.75 -52.43 -39.51
C LEU A 46 -3.89 -53.71 -39.61
N VAL A 47 -3.15 -54.02 -38.53
CA VAL A 47 -3.45 -55.17 -37.62
C VAL A 47 -2.75 -55.06 -36.24
N VAL A 48 -3.30 -55.79 -35.27
CA VAL A 48 -2.98 -55.89 -33.83
C VAL A 48 -1.66 -56.62 -33.51
N GLY A 49 -1.02 -56.31 -32.38
CA GLY A 49 0.01 -57.15 -31.73
C GLY A 49 0.02 -56.95 -30.19
N SER A 50 0.24 -58.02 -29.41
CA SER A 50 0.05 -58.01 -27.94
C SER A 50 1.02 -58.92 -27.17
N ALA A 51 1.36 -58.55 -25.93
CA ALA A 51 1.94 -59.44 -24.91
C ALA A 51 1.73 -58.89 -23.48
N ARG A 52 1.71 -59.79 -22.48
CA ARG A 52 1.72 -59.48 -21.04
C ARG A 52 2.68 -60.44 -20.31
N VAL A 53 3.28 -59.97 -19.21
CA VAL A 53 3.74 -60.77 -18.06
C VAL A 53 3.44 -59.87 -16.84
N ALA A 54 2.56 -60.15 -15.87
CA ALA A 54 2.24 -61.34 -15.08
C ALA A 54 3.18 -61.54 -13.86
N GLY A 55 2.61 -61.96 -12.72
CA GLY A 55 3.32 -62.29 -11.48
C GLY A 55 2.39 -63.10 -10.55
N PRO A 56 2.83 -63.46 -9.32
CA PRO A 56 1.95 -63.83 -8.20
C PRO A 56 2.00 -62.74 -7.08
N GLY A 57 1.08 -62.63 -6.11
CA GLY A 57 0.26 -63.66 -5.44
C GLY A 57 0.96 -64.05 -4.12
N SER A 58 0.38 -64.00 -2.92
CA SER A 58 -1.01 -64.16 -2.44
C SER A 58 -1.22 -63.44 -1.07
N ASP A 59 -2.34 -63.47 -0.32
CA ASP A 59 -3.82 -63.46 -0.55
C ASP A 59 -4.51 -63.59 0.86
N LEU A 60 -5.85 -63.48 0.96
CA LEU A 60 -6.69 -63.60 2.19
C LEU A 60 -6.55 -62.40 3.18
N LEU A 61 -7.46 -62.04 4.12
CA LEU A 61 -8.87 -62.30 4.52
C LEU A 61 -9.28 -61.08 5.43
N SER A 62 -10.52 -60.70 5.77
CA SER A 62 -11.94 -61.07 5.55
C SER A 62 -12.75 -59.74 5.41
N ALA A 63 -14.03 -59.58 5.03
CA ALA A 63 -15.33 -60.24 5.21
C ALA A 63 -15.93 -60.15 6.64
N ARG A 64 -17.20 -59.74 6.89
CA ARG A 64 -18.35 -59.31 6.02
C ARG A 64 -19.41 -58.47 6.83
N PRO A 65 -20.51 -57.95 6.22
CA PRO A 65 -21.44 -56.95 6.82
C PRO A 65 -22.87 -57.48 7.12
N VAL A 66 -23.93 -56.66 6.85
CA VAL A 66 -25.41 -56.89 6.90
C VAL A 66 -26.09 -56.32 8.18
N GLY A 67 -27.27 -55.67 8.13
CA GLY A 67 -28.16 -55.39 6.99
C GLY A 67 -29.41 -54.53 7.28
N VAL A 68 -30.49 -54.76 6.51
CA VAL A 68 -31.66 -53.88 6.36
C VAL A 68 -32.99 -54.56 6.71
N ARG A 69 -33.88 -53.85 7.44
CA ARG A 69 -35.37 -53.91 7.55
C ARG A 69 -35.76 -53.24 8.89
N GLY A 70 -36.92 -52.61 9.11
CA GLY A 70 -38.10 -52.37 8.26
C GLY A 70 -39.38 -52.83 8.96
N GLY A 71 -40.24 -51.92 9.44
CA GLY A 71 -41.46 -52.31 10.17
C GLY A 71 -42.31 -51.17 10.73
N ALA A 72 -43.62 -51.31 10.58
CA ALA A 72 -44.66 -50.32 10.80
C ALA A 72 -45.11 -50.07 12.27
N ALA A 73 -45.57 -48.83 12.52
CA ALA A 73 -46.86 -48.48 13.14
C ALA A 73 -47.19 -48.64 14.67
N ARG A 74 -47.91 -47.61 15.14
CA ARG A 74 -49.00 -47.58 16.16
C ARG A 74 -48.70 -47.69 17.68
N SER A 75 -48.93 -46.52 18.31
CA SER A 75 -49.91 -46.30 19.41
C SER A 75 -49.51 -46.48 20.88
N GLY A 76 -50.06 -45.59 21.74
CA GLY A 76 -50.06 -45.68 23.20
C GLY A 76 -48.82 -45.08 23.90
N GLY A 77 -48.93 -44.20 24.90
CA GLY A 77 -50.09 -43.41 25.33
C GLY A 77 -50.02 -42.90 26.79
N ARG A 78 -50.40 -41.63 27.01
CA ARG A 78 -50.57 -40.91 28.30
C ARG A 78 -49.25 -40.52 29.02
N GLY A 79 -49.06 -39.28 29.52
CA GLY A 79 -49.84 -38.04 29.31
C GLY A 79 -49.78 -37.05 30.49
N ARG A 80 -50.66 -36.02 30.46
CA ARG A 80 -50.99 -35.01 31.52
C ARG A 80 -49.89 -33.95 31.79
N ARG A 81 -50.14 -32.63 31.89
CA ARG A 81 -51.32 -31.69 31.78
C ARG A 81 -50.80 -30.37 31.12
N GLY A 82 -51.54 -29.44 30.49
CA GLY A 82 -52.96 -29.23 30.06
C GLY A 82 -53.02 -27.96 29.14
N ARG A 83 -53.88 -27.84 28.10
CA ARG A 83 -55.32 -27.44 28.06
C ARG A 83 -55.60 -25.96 28.46
N VAL A 84 -56.37 -25.08 27.77
CA VAL A 84 -57.25 -25.03 26.54
C VAL A 84 -57.33 -23.53 26.06
N VAL A 85 -57.71 -23.00 24.86
CA VAL A 85 -58.42 -23.38 23.59
C VAL A 85 -59.98 -23.46 23.69
N PRO A 86 -60.85 -22.81 22.84
CA PRO A 86 -60.76 -22.61 21.36
C PRO A 86 -61.37 -21.31 20.71
N HIS A 87 -61.53 -21.34 19.38
CA HIS A 87 -62.21 -20.41 18.41
C HIS A 87 -63.75 -20.63 18.32
N PRO A 88 -64.53 -19.75 17.62
CA PRO A 88 -64.95 -19.94 16.19
C PRO A 88 -64.84 -18.64 15.34
N GLY A 89 -65.25 -18.51 14.06
CA GLY A 89 -66.00 -19.39 13.12
C GLY A 89 -65.78 -19.06 11.62
N GLU A 90 -66.69 -19.47 10.72
CA GLU A 90 -66.42 -19.75 9.28
C GLU A 90 -67.00 -18.77 8.20
N ARG A 91 -66.53 -18.97 6.94
CA ARG A 91 -67.29 -19.19 5.66
C ARG A 91 -67.27 -18.14 4.50
N ARG A 92 -67.25 -18.71 3.27
CA ARG A 92 -67.40 -18.13 1.89
C ARG A 92 -66.19 -17.28 1.38
N ALA A 93 -65.61 -17.40 0.18
CA ALA A 93 -65.94 -17.97 -1.16
C ALA A 93 -66.88 -17.09 -2.03
N ALA A 94 -66.66 -16.81 -3.33
CA ALA A 94 -65.54 -17.09 -4.27
C ALA A 94 -65.62 -16.18 -5.53
N ALA A 95 -64.69 -16.35 -6.50
CA ALA A 95 -64.58 -15.66 -7.80
C ALA A 95 -64.23 -14.14 -7.77
N GLY A 96 -63.70 -13.51 -8.82
CA GLY A 96 -63.37 -14.01 -10.18
C GLY A 96 -62.20 -13.22 -10.83
N SER A 97 -61.86 -13.54 -12.09
CA SER A 97 -60.70 -12.99 -12.82
C SER A 97 -61.12 -12.14 -14.04
N LEU A 98 -60.13 -11.53 -14.73
CA LEU A 98 -60.21 -10.80 -16.01
C LEU A 98 -60.88 -9.40 -15.96
N ALA A 99 -60.63 -8.44 -16.88
CA ALA A 99 -59.44 -8.16 -17.71
C ALA A 99 -59.55 -6.76 -18.39
N SER A 100 -58.40 -6.19 -18.79
CA SER A 100 -58.16 -5.34 -19.98
C SER A 100 -59.17 -4.29 -20.50
N GLN A 101 -58.86 -3.00 -20.30
CA GLN A 101 -58.94 -1.86 -21.28
C GLN A 101 -58.25 -0.64 -20.62
N ARG A 102 -57.31 0.15 -21.18
CA ARG A 102 -57.05 0.79 -22.50
C ARG A 102 -57.96 1.99 -22.84
N VAL A 103 -57.36 2.97 -23.56
CA VAL A 103 -57.84 4.34 -23.87
C VAL A 103 -57.67 5.33 -22.68
N GLY A 104 -57.21 6.57 -22.87
CA GLY A 104 -56.64 7.25 -24.06
C GLY A 104 -56.44 8.77 -23.82
N ALA A 105 -55.70 9.44 -24.72
CA ALA A 105 -55.50 10.90 -24.91
C ALA A 105 -55.72 11.86 -23.70
N ALA A 106 -54.71 12.54 -23.14
CA ALA A 106 -53.95 13.65 -23.72
C ALA A 106 -54.77 14.91 -24.09
N LEU A 107 -54.53 16.03 -23.40
CA LEU A 107 -54.74 17.41 -23.89
C LEU A 107 -53.93 18.41 -23.03
N ALA A 108 -53.62 19.59 -23.58
CA ALA A 108 -52.77 20.60 -22.93
C ALA A 108 -53.56 21.83 -22.44
N GLY A 109 -53.18 22.39 -21.28
CA GLY A 109 -53.74 23.61 -20.70
C GLY A 109 -52.64 24.60 -20.27
N ARG A 110 -52.92 25.90 -20.31
CA ARG A 110 -51.89 26.98 -20.28
C ARG A 110 -52.26 28.10 -19.30
N ARG A 111 -51.22 28.72 -18.68
CA ARG A 111 -51.21 30.06 -18.03
C ARG A 111 -51.95 30.14 -16.66
N HIS A 112 -51.30 30.66 -15.61
CA HIS A 112 -51.29 32.06 -15.10
C HIS A 112 -52.64 32.49 -14.46
N LEU A 113 -52.73 33.28 -13.38
CA LEU A 113 -51.76 34.06 -12.57
C LEU A 113 -52.16 33.99 -11.08
N HIS A 114 -51.25 34.25 -10.13
CA HIS A 114 -51.40 35.42 -9.22
C HIS A 114 -50.13 35.78 -8.42
N ARG A 115 -50.02 37.09 -8.14
CA ARG A 115 -49.05 37.82 -7.30
C ARG A 115 -49.83 38.37 -6.06
N PRO A 116 -49.21 39.10 -5.09
CA PRO A 116 -47.84 39.06 -4.55
C PRO A 116 -47.80 39.18 -2.99
N ARG A 117 -46.60 39.22 -2.36
CA ARG A 117 -46.19 40.34 -1.43
C ARG A 117 -44.73 40.21 -0.91
N ARG A 118 -44.14 41.38 -0.64
CA ARG A 118 -42.95 41.71 0.20
C ARG A 118 -43.47 42.66 1.33
N PRO A 119 -42.70 43.27 2.27
CA PRO A 119 -41.24 43.33 2.43
C PRO A 119 -40.66 43.28 3.90
N HIS A 120 -39.32 43.38 3.99
CA HIS A 120 -38.51 43.93 5.12
C HIS A 120 -38.49 43.21 6.49
N ARG A 121 -37.63 43.58 7.47
CA ARG A 121 -36.16 43.88 7.56
C ARG A 121 -35.87 44.18 9.07
N ILE A 122 -34.59 44.37 9.46
CA ILE A 122 -34.09 44.72 10.83
C ILE A 122 -33.98 43.46 11.75
N GLY A 123 -32.92 43.26 12.56
CA GLY A 123 -31.64 43.97 12.60
C GLY A 123 -30.66 43.51 13.71
N ARG A 124 -29.35 43.70 13.42
CA ARG A 124 -28.15 43.85 14.30
C ARG A 124 -27.93 43.04 15.61
N ASP A 125 -26.73 42.44 15.63
CA ASP A 125 -25.67 42.53 16.67
C ASP A 125 -25.89 42.06 18.12
N ARG A 126 -25.35 40.87 18.42
CA ARG A 126 -24.38 40.59 19.51
C ARG A 126 -23.43 39.48 19.02
N ALA A 127 -22.17 39.76 18.69
CA ALA A 127 -21.03 39.79 19.63
C ALA A 127 -20.98 38.51 20.50
N ALA A 128 -20.27 37.45 20.13
CA ALA A 128 -18.79 37.29 20.11
C ALA A 128 -18.18 37.03 21.51
N ALA A 129 -18.10 35.76 21.90
CA ALA A 129 -17.28 35.27 23.02
C ALA A 129 -16.82 33.82 22.77
N ARG A 130 -15.68 33.42 23.37
CA ARG A 130 -15.14 32.04 23.42
C ARG A 130 -14.82 31.34 22.09
N GLN A 131 -13.72 31.75 21.44
CA GLN A 131 -12.48 30.95 21.34
C GLN A 131 -11.47 31.62 20.37
N ARG A 132 -10.49 32.32 20.95
CA ARG A 132 -9.22 32.73 20.33
C ARG A 132 -8.08 32.20 21.21
N THR A 133 -6.84 32.23 20.72
CA THR A 133 -5.64 31.58 21.29
C THR A 133 -5.65 30.07 20.96
N VAL A 134 -4.68 29.47 20.24
CA VAL A 134 -3.35 29.93 19.78
C VAL A 134 -3.22 29.76 18.25
N LEU A 135 -2.78 30.81 17.53
CA LEU A 135 -2.07 30.74 16.24
C LEU A 135 -1.75 32.17 15.75
N SER A 136 -0.55 32.68 16.04
CA SER A 136 -0.13 34.04 15.65
C SER A 136 1.39 34.19 15.50
N THR A 137 1.98 33.39 14.60
CA THR A 137 3.33 33.65 14.06
C THR A 137 3.41 33.06 12.66
N VAL A 138 4.32 33.58 11.81
CA VAL A 138 4.48 33.23 10.38
C VAL A 138 3.31 33.67 9.48
N CYS A 139 3.27 34.97 9.14
CA CYS A 139 3.07 35.48 7.75
C CYS A 139 3.02 37.02 7.64
N ALA A 140 4.06 37.72 8.09
CA ALA A 140 4.43 39.07 7.63
C ALA A 140 5.93 39.30 7.89
N ALA A 141 6.73 39.92 7.03
CA ALA A 141 6.47 40.43 5.68
C ALA A 141 7.61 40.06 4.71
N ARG A 142 7.28 39.86 3.43
CA ARG A 142 8.27 39.67 2.35
C ARG A 142 7.95 40.60 1.17
N ALA A 143 8.09 41.90 1.40
CA ALA A 143 7.91 42.93 0.38
C ALA A 143 8.84 44.10 0.63
N LEU A 144 9.96 44.15 -0.11
CA LEU A 144 10.59 45.34 -0.71
C LEU A 144 11.92 44.93 -1.38
N ARG A 145 12.02 45.17 -2.69
CA ARG A 145 13.26 45.05 -3.48
C ARG A 145 13.12 46.00 -4.68
N ALA A 146 14.27 46.43 -5.22
CA ALA A 146 14.46 47.57 -6.12
C ALA A 146 14.23 48.95 -5.45
N GLY A 147 15.10 49.94 -5.66
CA GLY A 147 16.38 49.89 -6.39
C GLY A 147 17.11 51.24 -6.43
N ARG A 148 18.24 51.28 -7.18
CA ARG A 148 19.25 52.38 -7.26
C ARG A 148 20.14 52.48 -5.99
N GLY A 149 21.42 52.85 -6.05
CA GLY A 149 22.31 53.08 -7.20
C GLY A 149 23.69 53.65 -6.80
N ALA A 150 24.65 53.63 -7.74
CA ALA A 150 25.98 54.30 -7.73
C ALA A 150 27.13 53.76 -6.84
N ARG A 151 28.38 54.02 -7.31
CA ARG A 151 29.71 53.94 -6.67
C ARG A 151 30.44 55.25 -6.95
N PRO A 152 31.34 55.75 -6.07
CA PRO A 152 32.81 55.67 -6.32
C PRO A 152 33.59 55.24 -5.04
N ARG A 153 34.86 54.82 -4.96
CA ARG A 153 36.12 54.81 -5.77
C ARG A 153 37.21 55.78 -5.22
N ARG A 154 38.38 55.22 -4.82
CA ARG A 154 39.70 55.81 -4.40
C ARG A 154 40.02 55.89 -2.87
N ALA A 155 41.32 56.05 -2.58
CA ALA A 155 42.09 56.07 -1.30
C ALA A 155 43.17 57.21 -1.41
N PRO A 156 44.29 57.37 -0.64
CA PRO A 156 44.91 56.57 0.46
C PRO A 156 45.53 57.40 1.64
N GLY A 157 46.38 56.78 2.49
CA GLY A 157 47.29 57.42 3.49
C GLY A 157 46.90 57.17 4.97
N LEU A 158 47.80 57.13 5.98
CA LEU A 158 49.27 57.30 6.05
C LEU A 158 49.89 56.49 7.25
N ARG A 159 51.22 56.46 7.36
CA ARG A 159 52.08 55.85 8.44
C ARG A 159 52.56 56.96 9.44
N PRO A 160 53.43 56.75 10.49
CA PRO A 160 54.34 55.62 10.82
C PRO A 160 54.53 55.23 12.33
N ASP A 161 55.36 54.17 12.59
CA ASP A 161 56.38 54.01 13.67
C ASP A 161 55.99 54.06 15.20
N ARG A 162 56.70 53.47 16.18
CA ARG A 162 57.89 52.57 16.24
C ARG A 162 58.03 51.79 17.58
N ARG A 163 58.87 50.72 17.55
CA ARG A 163 59.77 50.18 18.62
C ARG A 163 59.24 49.48 19.90
N ARG A 164 59.52 48.16 19.95
CA ARG A 164 60.10 47.36 21.09
C ARG A 164 61.58 47.78 21.35
N PRO A 165 62.34 47.32 22.38
CA PRO A 165 62.27 46.09 23.21
C PRO A 165 62.24 46.39 24.75
N ALA A 166 62.69 45.61 25.76
CA ALA A 166 63.54 44.40 25.84
C ALA A 166 63.41 43.58 27.16
N ALA A 167 64.18 42.49 27.24
CA ALA A 167 64.71 41.77 28.43
C ALA A 167 66.25 41.59 28.19
N PRO A 168 67.12 40.96 29.02
CA PRO A 168 66.96 40.06 30.19
C PRO A 168 67.94 40.48 31.35
N PRO A 169 68.82 39.64 31.95
CA PRO A 169 68.71 38.28 32.54
C PRO A 169 69.05 38.26 34.06
N GLY A 170 69.12 37.09 34.69
CA GLY A 170 69.80 36.91 35.99
C GLY A 170 69.56 35.54 36.65
N ALA A 171 70.63 34.92 37.15
CA ALA A 171 70.61 33.71 37.98
C ALA A 171 71.77 33.78 38.99
N ASP A 172 71.62 33.16 40.17
CA ASP A 172 72.62 32.24 40.74
C ASP A 172 72.17 31.60 42.07
N ALA A 173 73.00 30.70 42.61
CA ALA A 173 72.68 29.82 43.74
C ALA A 173 73.07 30.37 45.13
N GLY A 174 72.53 29.78 46.21
CA GLY A 174 72.96 30.07 47.58
C GLY A 174 72.20 29.32 48.69
N ALA A 175 72.93 28.50 49.45
CA ALA A 175 72.57 27.95 50.77
C ALA A 175 73.86 27.97 51.64
N PRO A 176 73.91 27.58 52.93
CA PRO A 176 72.84 27.06 53.81
C PRO A 176 72.82 27.64 55.26
N GLY A 177 71.91 27.14 56.11
CA GLY A 177 72.00 27.19 57.59
C GLY A 177 71.24 28.32 58.30
N ARG A 178 71.12 28.34 59.65
CA ARG A 178 71.44 27.30 60.66
C ARG A 178 70.76 27.65 62.01
N GLY A 179 70.22 26.65 62.74
CA GLY A 179 69.63 26.84 64.08
C GLY A 179 68.18 27.34 64.10
N SER A 180 67.44 27.27 65.22
CA SER A 180 67.81 26.76 66.55
C SER A 180 66.58 26.30 67.36
N GLN A 181 66.76 25.22 68.15
CA GLN A 181 66.12 24.93 69.46
C GLN A 181 64.57 24.87 69.51
N LEU A 182 63.98 23.68 69.68
CA LEU A 182 63.76 22.95 70.95
C LEU A 182 62.63 23.54 71.82
N ASP A 183 61.60 22.72 72.04
CA ASP A 183 61.15 22.46 73.41
C ASP A 183 60.65 21.00 73.54
N VAL A 184 60.83 20.35 74.70
CA VAL A 184 60.68 18.89 74.86
C VAL A 184 60.22 18.48 76.28
N ALA A 185 58.98 17.98 76.40
CA ALA A 185 58.48 17.14 77.50
C ALA A 185 57.07 16.60 77.15
N ALA A 186 56.56 15.46 77.64
CA ALA A 186 57.17 14.21 78.15
C ALA A 186 56.07 13.12 78.02
N ALA A 187 56.25 12.05 77.24
CA ALA A 187 56.82 10.77 77.66
C ALA A 187 56.03 10.02 78.77
N VAL A 188 55.19 9.04 78.37
CA VAL A 188 54.71 7.95 79.24
C VAL A 188 54.89 6.61 78.53
N GLN A 189 55.29 5.59 79.28
CA GLN A 189 55.65 4.22 78.87
C GLN A 189 54.41 3.28 78.93
N ARG A 190 54.34 2.03 78.43
CA ARG A 190 55.24 1.09 77.71
C ARG A 190 54.36 -0.07 77.15
N SER A 191 54.76 -0.72 76.06
CA SER A 191 54.73 -2.19 75.81
C SER A 191 54.39 -2.59 74.36
N PRO A 192 55.11 -3.56 73.74
CA PRO A 192 54.86 -4.01 72.37
C PRO A 192 53.83 -5.15 72.28
N ARG A 193 53.12 -5.26 71.14
CA ARG A 193 52.26 -6.41 70.80
C ARG A 193 52.30 -6.78 69.31
N GLY A 194 53.12 -7.78 69.00
CA GLY A 194 52.99 -8.70 67.85
C GLY A 194 53.23 -8.14 66.43
N PRO A 195 53.80 -8.95 65.51
CA PRO A 195 53.77 -8.62 64.10
C PRO A 195 52.33 -8.75 63.59
N ARG A 196 51.74 -7.65 63.10
CA ARG A 196 50.47 -7.72 62.37
C ARG A 196 50.70 -8.40 61.02
N ALA A 197 49.81 -9.32 60.65
CA ALA A 197 49.79 -9.90 59.31
C ALA A 197 49.73 -8.80 58.24
N PRO A 198 50.33 -9.02 57.05
CA PRO A 198 50.26 -8.03 55.97
C PRO A 198 48.81 -7.72 55.65
N ALA A 199 48.46 -6.44 55.60
CA ALA A 199 47.11 -6.00 55.28
C ALA A 199 46.72 -6.57 53.91
N ALA A 200 45.58 -7.28 53.84
CA ALA A 200 45.02 -7.71 52.57
C ALA A 200 44.85 -6.47 51.69
N GLN A 201 45.51 -6.45 50.53
CA GLN A 201 45.26 -5.40 49.55
C GLN A 201 43.77 -5.41 49.24
N PRO A 202 43.09 -4.25 49.15
CA PRO A 202 41.72 -4.22 48.68
C PRO A 202 41.72 -4.86 47.29
N VAL A 203 40.99 -5.97 47.15
CA VAL A 203 40.73 -6.57 45.84
C VAL A 203 40.16 -5.45 44.99
N ARG A 204 40.83 -5.11 43.88
CA ARG A 204 40.34 -4.07 42.98
C ARG A 204 38.95 -4.47 42.53
N ASP A 205 37.93 -3.74 42.97
CA ASP A 205 36.56 -3.91 42.48
C ASP A 205 36.61 -3.94 40.96
N SER A 206 36.19 -5.08 40.39
CA SER A 206 36.29 -5.35 38.96
C SER A 206 35.54 -4.25 38.22
N ALA A 207 36.28 -3.40 37.50
CA ALA A 207 35.89 -2.02 37.19
C ALA A 207 34.42 -1.89 36.77
N VAL A 208 33.58 -1.48 37.73
CA VAL A 208 32.18 -1.17 37.48
C VAL A 208 32.16 0.05 36.57
N VAL A 209 31.97 -0.21 35.27
CA VAL A 209 31.91 0.83 34.24
C VAL A 209 30.86 1.85 34.68
N SER A 210 31.29 3.07 34.99
CA SER A 210 30.40 4.08 35.56
C SER A 210 29.31 4.43 34.54
N LEU A 211 28.10 3.91 34.77
CA LEU A 211 27.00 3.87 33.81
C LEU A 211 26.33 5.24 33.57
N ASP A 212 26.82 6.30 34.22
CA ASP A 212 26.52 7.70 33.90
C ASP A 212 27.48 8.34 32.88
N SER A 213 28.42 7.59 32.31
CA SER A 213 29.28 8.07 31.21
C SER A 213 28.47 8.76 30.08
N PRO A 214 29.03 9.72 29.34
CA PRO A 214 28.34 10.28 28.17
C PRO A 214 27.96 9.20 27.13
N GLY A 215 28.79 8.14 27.00
CA GLY A 215 28.56 7.03 26.07
C GLY A 215 27.33 6.19 26.37
N SER A 216 27.06 5.86 27.63
CA SER A 216 25.85 5.10 28.02
C SER A 216 24.58 5.90 27.77
N ARG A 217 24.60 7.22 28.00
CA ARG A 217 23.48 8.13 27.70
C ARG A 217 23.22 8.27 26.20
N VAL A 218 24.27 8.32 25.37
CA VAL A 218 24.15 8.26 23.91
C VAL A 218 23.58 6.92 23.45
N LEU A 219 24.07 5.79 24.00
CA LEU A 219 23.57 4.45 23.67
C LEU A 219 22.09 4.27 24.06
N ALA A 220 21.69 4.75 25.23
CA ALA A 220 20.29 4.77 25.66
C ALA A 220 19.40 5.58 24.70
N ALA A 221 19.83 6.79 24.31
CA ALA A 221 19.11 7.62 23.34
C ALA A 221 18.98 6.92 21.98
N LEU A 222 20.02 6.22 21.52
CA LEU A 222 20.03 5.43 20.28
C LEU A 222 19.14 4.19 20.31
N VAL A 223 18.69 3.72 21.49
CA VAL A 223 17.70 2.62 21.60
C VAL A 223 16.27 3.15 21.75
N ALA A 224 16.06 4.20 22.55
CA ALA A 224 14.72 4.71 22.84
C ALA A 224 14.14 5.62 21.74
N LEU A 225 14.91 6.60 21.24
CA LEU A 225 14.40 7.61 20.31
C LEU A 225 13.93 7.03 18.96
N PRO A 226 14.62 6.03 18.36
CA PRO A 226 14.14 5.39 17.13
C PRO A 226 12.72 4.82 17.25
N ALA A 227 12.42 4.05 18.30
CA ALA A 227 11.13 3.39 18.46
C ALA A 227 9.95 4.37 18.70
N LEU A 228 10.22 5.59 19.17
CA LEU A 228 9.20 6.63 19.37
C LEU A 228 8.76 7.30 18.05
N LEU A 229 9.64 7.37 17.04
CA LEU A 229 9.31 7.94 15.73
C LEU A 229 8.17 7.21 14.99
N PRO A 230 8.17 5.87 14.79
CA PRO A 230 7.09 5.17 14.13
C PRO A 230 5.80 5.19 14.98
N LEU A 231 5.88 5.21 16.31
CA LEU A 231 4.71 5.42 17.17
C LEU A 231 4.06 6.80 16.90
N GLY A 232 4.86 7.86 16.80
CA GLY A 232 4.39 9.20 16.45
C GLY A 232 3.76 9.27 15.07
N LEU A 233 4.36 8.61 14.06
CA LEU A 233 3.81 8.52 12.71
C LEU A 233 2.53 7.67 12.66
N VAL A 234 2.45 6.56 13.40
CA VAL A 234 1.23 5.74 13.54
C VAL A 234 0.11 6.56 14.19
N ALA A 235 0.40 7.34 15.22
CA ALA A 235 -0.59 8.21 15.87
C ALA A 235 -1.06 9.37 14.96
N PHE A 236 -0.15 10.01 14.23
CA PHE A 236 -0.48 11.01 13.22
C PHE A 236 -1.37 10.43 12.11
N ASN A 237 -1.01 9.26 11.58
CA ASN A 237 -1.80 8.53 10.60
C ASN A 237 -3.09 7.90 11.18
N ALA A 238 -3.24 7.77 12.50
CA ALA A 238 -4.50 7.41 13.15
C ALA A 238 -5.56 8.51 13.01
N LEU A 239 -5.12 9.76 13.10
CA LEU A 239 -5.96 10.96 13.03
C LEU A 239 -6.21 11.42 11.59
N PHE A 240 -5.16 11.43 10.74
CA PHE A 240 -5.19 12.13 9.45
C PHE A 240 -5.19 11.25 8.19
N TRP A 241 -5.18 9.91 8.29
CA TRP A 241 -5.27 9.08 7.09
C TRP A 241 -6.70 9.11 6.51
N THR A 242 -6.82 9.58 5.27
CA THR A 242 -8.06 9.80 4.52
C THR A 242 -8.99 8.59 4.49
N ARG A 243 -10.28 8.82 4.77
CA ARG A 243 -11.35 7.82 4.69
C ARG A 243 -12.49 8.33 3.82
N GLY A 244 -12.97 7.48 2.91
CA GLY A 244 -14.16 7.76 2.11
C GLY A 244 -15.45 7.65 2.94
N ARG A 245 -16.45 8.47 2.62
CA ARG A 245 -17.77 8.50 3.26
C ARG A 245 -18.83 7.95 2.31
N ALA A 246 -19.72 7.11 2.83
CA ALA A 246 -20.86 6.58 2.09
C ALA A 246 -21.95 7.65 1.90
N LEU A 247 -21.71 8.60 1.00
CA LEU A 247 -22.64 9.69 0.68
C LEU A 247 -23.36 9.37 -0.63
N PRO A 248 -24.71 9.31 -0.70
CA PRO A 248 -25.42 9.12 -1.96
C PRO A 248 -25.08 10.18 -3.01
N ALA A 249 -24.78 11.41 -2.58
CA ALA A 249 -24.31 12.49 -3.45
C ALA A 249 -22.97 12.19 -4.16
N ALA A 250 -22.15 11.27 -3.64
CA ALA A 250 -20.89 10.88 -4.27
C ALA A 250 -21.09 10.20 -5.64
N ALA A 251 -22.26 9.62 -5.91
CA ALA A 251 -22.58 9.12 -7.25
C ALA A 251 -22.46 10.20 -8.35
N ARG A 252 -22.64 11.48 -8.00
CA ARG A 252 -22.46 12.64 -8.90
C ARG A 252 -21.01 12.89 -9.31
N ALA A 253 -20.03 12.21 -8.70
CA ALA A 253 -18.64 12.28 -9.13
C ALA A 253 -18.34 11.43 -10.38
N ALA A 254 -19.27 10.54 -10.79
CA ALA A 254 -19.19 9.71 -11.98
C ALA A 254 -20.54 9.67 -12.71
N PRO A 255 -21.02 10.79 -13.29
CA PRO A 255 -22.28 10.82 -14.04
C PRO A 255 -22.29 9.89 -15.27
N GLY A 256 -21.14 9.63 -15.90
CA GLY A 256 -20.97 8.60 -16.93
C GLY A 256 -20.75 7.18 -16.40
N GLY A 257 -21.00 6.94 -15.10
CA GLY A 257 -20.93 5.61 -14.49
C GLY A 257 -19.54 5.12 -14.11
N VAL A 258 -19.52 4.00 -13.39
CA VAL A 258 -18.33 3.27 -12.95
C VAL A 258 -18.28 1.90 -13.61
N SER A 259 -17.19 1.62 -14.34
CA SER A 259 -16.86 0.26 -14.80
C SER A 259 -15.96 -0.41 -13.78
N VAL A 260 -16.34 -1.59 -13.27
CA VAL A 260 -15.50 -2.40 -12.38
C VAL A 260 -14.63 -3.33 -13.23
N LEU A 261 -13.31 -3.30 -13.04
CA LEU A 261 -12.32 -3.96 -13.87
C LEU A 261 -11.52 -4.98 -13.04
N ILE A 262 -11.56 -6.25 -13.44
CA ILE A 262 -11.05 -7.38 -12.65
C ILE A 262 -10.08 -8.22 -13.50
N PRO A 263 -8.76 -8.12 -13.31
CA PRO A 263 -7.81 -9.06 -13.90
C PRO A 263 -7.83 -10.38 -13.11
N ALA A 264 -7.96 -11.51 -13.80
CA ALA A 264 -8.03 -12.84 -13.18
C ALA A 264 -7.05 -13.82 -13.85
N ARG A 265 -6.35 -14.62 -13.04
CA ARG A 265 -5.51 -15.73 -13.50
C ARG A 265 -5.36 -16.79 -12.40
N ASP A 266 -5.98 -17.94 -12.60
CA ASP A 266 -6.06 -19.05 -11.63
C ASP A 266 -6.74 -18.65 -10.29
N GLU A 267 -7.91 -17.99 -10.38
CA GLU A 267 -8.63 -17.35 -9.27
C GLU A 267 -9.98 -18.02 -8.94
N ALA A 268 -10.18 -19.29 -9.30
CA ALA A 268 -11.48 -19.98 -9.16
C ALA A 268 -12.04 -19.96 -7.73
N ALA A 269 -11.15 -19.95 -6.73
CA ALA A 269 -11.50 -19.95 -5.32
C ALA A 269 -11.89 -18.56 -4.77
N ASN A 270 -11.77 -17.49 -5.55
CA ASN A 270 -11.96 -16.09 -5.15
C ASN A 270 -12.97 -15.34 -6.04
N ILE A 271 -12.91 -15.54 -7.36
CA ILE A 271 -13.53 -14.68 -8.38
C ILE A 271 -15.05 -14.50 -8.23
N GLU A 272 -15.78 -15.53 -7.77
CA GLU A 272 -17.24 -15.44 -7.54
C GLU A 272 -17.60 -14.45 -6.42
N GLY A 273 -16.82 -14.42 -5.34
CA GLY A 273 -17.02 -13.46 -4.25
C GLY A 273 -16.75 -12.02 -4.70
N CYS A 274 -15.72 -11.83 -5.55
CA CYS A 274 -15.37 -10.54 -6.14
C CYS A 274 -16.48 -10.02 -7.06
N VAL A 275 -16.91 -10.83 -8.03
CA VAL A 275 -17.94 -10.46 -9.02
C VAL A 275 -19.30 -10.18 -8.36
N ARG A 276 -19.77 -11.04 -7.45
CA ARG A 276 -21.05 -10.81 -6.76
C ARG A 276 -21.01 -9.57 -5.84
N ALA A 277 -19.87 -9.28 -5.23
CA ALA A 277 -19.71 -8.06 -4.42
C ALA A 277 -19.68 -6.78 -5.26
N ALA A 278 -19.18 -6.85 -6.51
CA ALA A 278 -19.23 -5.76 -7.47
C ALA A 278 -20.66 -5.51 -8.01
N ASP A 279 -21.45 -6.56 -8.24
CA ASP A 279 -22.86 -6.43 -8.66
C ASP A 279 -23.76 -5.92 -7.52
N ALA A 280 -23.52 -6.38 -6.29
CA ALA A 280 -24.19 -5.91 -5.09
C ALA A 280 -23.70 -4.54 -4.56
N ALA A 281 -22.83 -3.84 -5.29
CA ALA A 281 -22.28 -2.56 -4.85
C ALA A 281 -23.25 -1.40 -5.11
N ALA A 282 -23.59 -0.64 -4.06
CA ALA A 282 -24.34 0.59 -4.18
C ALA A 282 -23.47 1.69 -4.82
N GLY A 283 -24.02 2.32 -5.85
CA GLY A 283 -23.35 3.36 -6.65
C GLY A 283 -23.76 3.27 -8.13
N PRO A 284 -23.21 4.14 -8.99
CA PRO A 284 -23.49 4.12 -10.42
C PRO A 284 -22.63 3.07 -11.16
N VAL A 285 -22.58 1.82 -10.66
CA VAL A 285 -21.87 0.72 -11.33
C VAL A 285 -22.64 0.32 -12.58
N THR A 286 -22.07 0.59 -13.76
CA THR A 286 -22.71 0.34 -15.06
C THR A 286 -22.38 -1.04 -15.61
N GLU A 287 -21.15 -1.50 -15.42
CA GLU A 287 -20.64 -2.79 -15.91
C GLU A 287 -19.58 -3.38 -14.99
N ILE A 288 -19.39 -4.69 -15.11
CA ILE A 288 -18.30 -5.45 -14.48
C ILE A 288 -17.59 -6.18 -15.62
N ILE A 289 -16.30 -5.92 -15.81
CA ILE A 289 -15.49 -6.59 -16.82
C ILE A 289 -14.42 -7.43 -16.13
N VAL A 290 -14.41 -8.73 -16.41
CA VAL A 290 -13.32 -9.63 -16.01
C VAL A 290 -12.45 -9.93 -17.22
N TYR A 291 -11.13 -9.95 -17.05
CA TYR A 291 -10.18 -10.45 -18.05
C TYR A 291 -9.50 -11.71 -17.52
N ASP A 292 -9.87 -12.86 -18.08
CA ASP A 292 -9.27 -14.16 -17.80
C ASP A 292 -7.96 -14.28 -18.60
N ASP A 293 -6.84 -13.98 -17.95
CA ASP A 293 -5.49 -13.94 -18.50
C ASP A 293 -4.90 -15.35 -18.68
N GLY A 294 -5.68 -16.25 -19.30
CA GLY A 294 -5.33 -17.65 -19.57
C GLY A 294 -5.23 -18.50 -18.31
N SER A 295 -6.28 -18.52 -17.49
CA SER A 295 -6.37 -19.42 -16.33
C SER A 295 -6.36 -20.89 -16.73
N THR A 296 -5.82 -21.72 -15.83
CA THR A 296 -5.68 -23.18 -16.00
C THR A 296 -6.48 -23.99 -14.96
N ASP A 297 -7.15 -23.31 -14.04
CA ASP A 297 -8.06 -23.88 -13.04
C ASP A 297 -9.54 -23.70 -13.43
N GLY A 298 -10.45 -23.83 -12.46
CA GLY A 298 -11.89 -23.63 -12.67
C GLY A 298 -12.36 -22.20 -12.97
N THR A 299 -11.47 -21.18 -13.08
CA THR A 299 -11.85 -19.77 -13.21
C THR A 299 -12.80 -19.53 -14.38
N GLY A 300 -12.45 -20.04 -15.56
CA GLY A 300 -13.27 -19.90 -16.77
C GLY A 300 -14.66 -20.52 -16.64
N ALA A 301 -14.79 -21.64 -15.91
CA ALA A 301 -16.09 -22.30 -15.68
C ALA A 301 -16.96 -21.52 -14.68
N VAL A 302 -16.36 -20.99 -13.60
CA VAL A 302 -17.05 -20.12 -12.65
C VAL A 302 -17.54 -18.83 -13.35
N LEU A 303 -16.69 -18.22 -14.17
CA LEU A 303 -17.03 -17.03 -14.95
C LEU A 303 -18.14 -17.29 -15.97
N SER A 304 -18.08 -18.38 -16.74
CA SER A 304 -19.13 -18.73 -17.70
C SER A 304 -20.48 -18.99 -17.04
N ARG A 305 -20.53 -19.54 -15.82
CA ARG A 305 -21.76 -19.60 -15.02
C ARG A 305 -22.24 -18.20 -14.61
N LEU A 306 -21.36 -17.38 -14.06
CA LEU A 306 -21.72 -16.04 -13.56
C LEU A 306 -22.24 -15.10 -14.66
N GLN A 307 -21.83 -15.28 -15.93
CA GLN A 307 -22.38 -14.51 -17.05
C GLN A 307 -23.88 -14.78 -17.31
N ALA A 308 -24.40 -15.94 -16.91
CA ALA A 308 -25.84 -16.23 -16.95
C ALA A 308 -26.61 -15.70 -15.73
N GLU A 309 -25.90 -15.41 -14.63
CA GLU A 309 -26.50 -14.95 -13.36
C GLU A 309 -26.40 -13.44 -13.14
N VAL A 310 -25.40 -12.77 -13.73
CA VAL A 310 -25.04 -11.36 -13.48
C VAL A 310 -25.14 -10.57 -14.81
N PRO A 311 -26.27 -9.88 -15.09
CA PRO A 311 -26.50 -9.24 -16.40
C PRO A 311 -25.51 -8.12 -16.78
N ARG A 312 -24.75 -7.59 -15.81
CA ARG A 312 -23.72 -6.56 -16.01
C ARG A 312 -22.31 -7.13 -16.21
N LEU A 313 -22.14 -8.45 -16.15
CA LEU A 313 -20.85 -9.12 -16.27
C LEU A 313 -20.46 -9.39 -17.73
N ARG A 314 -19.33 -8.84 -18.14
CA ARG A 314 -18.66 -9.13 -19.41
C ARG A 314 -17.32 -9.82 -19.12
N VAL A 315 -17.09 -10.97 -19.75
CA VAL A 315 -15.82 -11.70 -19.61
C VAL A 315 -15.04 -11.62 -20.91
N LEU A 316 -13.81 -11.12 -20.82
CA LEU A 316 -12.80 -11.16 -21.86
C LEU A 316 -11.85 -12.32 -21.56
N ARG A 317 -11.33 -12.98 -22.60
CA ARG A 317 -10.26 -13.97 -22.48
C ARG A 317 -8.98 -13.40 -23.08
N GLY A 318 -7.84 -13.75 -22.49
CA GLY A 318 -6.53 -13.28 -22.94
C GLY A 318 -5.86 -14.25 -23.91
N ASP A 319 -5.52 -13.76 -25.10
CA ASP A 319 -4.87 -14.53 -26.18
C ASP A 319 -3.35 -14.75 -25.96
N GLY A 320 -2.84 -14.51 -24.75
CA GLY A 320 -1.43 -14.59 -24.38
C GLY A 320 -0.87 -13.31 -23.76
N LEU A 321 0.44 -13.30 -23.50
CA LEU A 321 1.16 -12.15 -22.94
C LEU A 321 2.23 -11.66 -23.93
N PRO A 322 2.03 -10.51 -24.61
CA PRO A 322 2.99 -9.94 -25.55
C PRO A 322 4.35 -9.62 -24.90
N ASP A 323 5.38 -9.44 -25.71
CA ASP A 323 6.71 -9.08 -25.23
C ASP A 323 6.77 -7.66 -24.62
N GLY A 324 7.64 -7.49 -23.62
CA GLY A 324 7.72 -6.26 -22.82
C GLY A 324 6.57 -6.03 -21.83
N TRP A 325 5.56 -6.90 -21.77
CA TRP A 325 4.44 -6.80 -20.83
C TRP A 325 4.56 -7.72 -19.61
N VAL A 326 4.00 -7.27 -18.48
CA VAL A 326 3.65 -8.02 -17.27
C VAL A 326 2.14 -8.28 -17.29
N GLY A 327 1.70 -9.42 -16.73
CA GLY A 327 0.30 -9.90 -16.85
C GLY A 327 -0.77 -8.92 -16.36
N LYS A 328 -0.62 -8.38 -15.14
CA LYS A 328 -1.62 -7.45 -14.57
C LYS A 328 -1.76 -6.15 -15.39
N PRO A 329 -0.69 -5.40 -15.72
CA PRO A 329 -0.78 -4.28 -16.67
C PRO A 329 -1.42 -4.63 -18.01
N HIS A 330 -1.13 -5.82 -18.57
CA HIS A 330 -1.70 -6.25 -19.86
C HIS A 330 -3.21 -6.44 -19.77
N ALA A 331 -3.68 -7.22 -18.78
CA ALA A 331 -5.10 -7.41 -18.52
C ALA A 331 -5.81 -6.07 -18.25
N LEU A 332 -5.22 -5.21 -17.43
CA LEU A 332 -5.78 -3.90 -17.09
C LEU A 332 -5.81 -2.92 -18.28
N GLN A 333 -4.88 -3.03 -19.24
CA GLN A 333 -4.94 -2.28 -20.50
C GLN A 333 -6.17 -2.68 -21.33
N HIS A 334 -6.40 -3.98 -21.54
CA HIS A 334 -7.57 -4.48 -22.28
C HIS A 334 -8.88 -4.12 -21.60
N LEU A 335 -8.96 -4.28 -20.28
CA LEU A 335 -10.10 -3.88 -19.45
C LEU A 335 -10.39 -2.37 -19.60
N SER A 336 -9.37 -1.53 -19.46
CA SER A 336 -9.51 -0.07 -19.54
C SER A 336 -9.85 0.43 -20.96
N ALA A 337 -9.41 -0.28 -22.00
CA ALA A 337 -9.77 0.03 -23.39
C ALA A 337 -11.20 -0.41 -23.77
N THR A 338 -11.73 -1.44 -23.10
CA THR A 338 -13.03 -2.06 -23.46
C THR A 338 -14.22 -1.48 -22.67
N ALA A 339 -13.94 -0.78 -21.56
CA ALA A 339 -14.93 -0.18 -20.68
C ALA A 339 -15.57 1.11 -21.22
N GLY A 340 -16.87 1.29 -21.00
CA GLY A 340 -17.62 2.50 -21.36
C GLY A 340 -17.71 3.58 -20.28
N GLY A 341 -17.37 3.26 -19.02
CA GLY A 341 -17.51 4.18 -17.88
C GLY A 341 -16.57 5.38 -17.89
N GLU A 342 -17.02 6.48 -17.29
CA GLU A 342 -16.23 7.69 -17.03
C GLU A 342 -15.20 7.45 -15.91
N VAL A 343 -15.53 6.61 -14.93
CA VAL A 343 -14.64 6.23 -13.83
C VAL A 343 -14.38 4.73 -13.89
N LEU A 344 -13.12 4.35 -13.74
CA LEU A 344 -12.66 2.97 -13.82
C LEU A 344 -12.23 2.52 -12.43
N LEU A 345 -12.85 1.45 -11.92
CA LEU A 345 -12.56 0.86 -10.61
C LEU A 345 -11.87 -0.49 -10.81
N ASN A 346 -10.55 -0.49 -10.71
CA ASN A 346 -9.71 -1.69 -10.79
C ASN A 346 -9.68 -2.37 -9.42
N ILE A 347 -10.04 -3.66 -9.36
CA ILE A 347 -9.93 -4.48 -8.16
C ILE A 347 -9.27 -5.83 -8.46
N ASP A 348 -8.44 -6.33 -7.55
CA ASP A 348 -7.90 -7.69 -7.67
C ASP A 348 -9.00 -8.73 -7.40
N ALA A 349 -8.90 -9.90 -8.03
CA ALA A 349 -9.91 -10.96 -7.93
C ALA A 349 -10.09 -11.56 -6.52
N ASP A 350 -9.20 -11.25 -5.57
CA ASP A 350 -9.28 -11.63 -4.15
C ASP A 350 -9.99 -10.59 -3.26
N VAL A 351 -10.52 -9.51 -3.86
CA VAL A 351 -11.17 -8.39 -3.19
C VAL A 351 -12.70 -8.53 -3.23
N VAL A 352 -13.31 -8.39 -2.06
CA VAL A 352 -14.76 -8.39 -1.86
C VAL A 352 -15.15 -6.96 -1.46
N LEU A 353 -15.71 -6.22 -2.42
CA LEU A 353 -16.26 -4.87 -2.18
C LEU A 353 -17.32 -4.91 -1.08
N ARG A 354 -17.32 -3.90 -0.21
CA ARG A 354 -18.46 -3.65 0.69
C ARG A 354 -19.55 -2.92 -0.09
N THR A 355 -20.82 -3.13 0.28
CA THR A 355 -21.99 -2.53 -0.38
C THR A 355 -21.87 -1.02 -0.58
N ASP A 356 -21.26 -0.28 0.35
CA ASP A 356 -21.07 1.17 0.26
C ASP A 356 -19.65 1.59 -0.21
N GLY A 357 -18.80 0.64 -0.60
CA GLY A 357 -17.39 0.85 -0.93
C GLY A 357 -17.16 1.73 -2.16
N VAL A 358 -17.96 1.54 -3.21
CA VAL A 358 -17.88 2.36 -4.45
C VAL A 358 -18.22 3.82 -4.14
N LEU A 359 -19.31 4.08 -3.40
CA LEU A 359 -19.66 5.44 -2.95
C LEU A 359 -18.58 6.07 -2.07
N ARG A 360 -17.91 5.27 -1.21
CA ARG A 360 -16.80 5.76 -0.39
C ARG A 360 -15.60 6.19 -1.23
N MET A 361 -15.21 5.41 -2.25
CA MET A 361 -14.14 5.82 -3.17
C MET A 361 -14.53 7.05 -4.01
N LEU A 362 -15.74 7.06 -4.57
CA LEU A 362 -16.28 8.20 -5.33
C LEU A 362 -16.32 9.48 -4.48
N SER A 363 -16.56 9.39 -3.16
CA SER A 363 -16.58 10.55 -2.25
C SER A 363 -15.23 11.25 -2.08
N LEU A 364 -14.15 10.67 -2.63
CA LEU A 364 -12.79 11.23 -2.63
C LEU A 364 -12.36 11.75 -4.02
N LEU A 365 -13.14 11.51 -5.09
CA LEU A 365 -12.83 12.03 -6.43
C LEU A 365 -13.38 13.45 -6.63
N GLY A 366 -12.59 14.28 -7.33
CA GLY A 366 -13.00 15.61 -7.82
C GLY A 366 -12.15 16.78 -7.30
N PRO A 367 -12.61 18.02 -7.51
CA PRO A 367 -11.99 19.23 -6.96
C PRO A 367 -11.93 19.20 -5.42
N ALA A 368 -10.91 19.83 -4.83
CA ALA A 368 -10.68 19.77 -3.39
C ALA A 368 -11.85 20.40 -2.59
N ASP A 369 -12.36 21.52 -3.09
CA ASP A 369 -13.55 22.26 -2.61
C ASP A 369 -14.85 21.45 -2.61
N GLN A 370 -14.94 20.40 -3.43
CA GLN A 370 -16.14 19.57 -3.59
C GLN A 370 -16.10 18.27 -2.77
N VAL A 371 -14.93 17.93 -2.21
CA VAL A 371 -14.70 16.68 -1.48
C VAL A 371 -14.54 16.96 0.03
N PRO A 372 -15.16 16.14 0.91
CA PRO A 372 -15.06 16.33 2.36
C PRO A 372 -13.62 16.54 2.86
N HIS A 373 -13.42 17.58 3.66
CA HIS A 373 -12.14 18.00 4.25
C HIS A 373 -11.06 18.49 3.26
N GLY A 374 -11.42 18.83 2.01
CA GLY A 374 -10.46 19.36 1.03
C GLY A 374 -9.67 18.28 0.27
N LEU A 375 -10.11 17.02 0.32
CA LEU A 375 -9.30 15.83 -0.01
C LEU A 375 -9.52 15.30 -1.44
N GLY A 376 -9.92 16.18 -2.37
CA GLY A 376 -10.28 15.79 -3.73
C GLY A 376 -9.10 15.23 -4.53
N ALA A 377 -9.37 14.15 -5.25
CA ALA A 377 -8.39 13.40 -6.02
C ALA A 377 -8.84 13.16 -7.47
N ASP A 378 -7.86 12.83 -8.29
CA ASP A 378 -8.02 12.49 -9.71
C ASP A 378 -7.83 10.98 -9.92
N LEU A 379 -7.06 10.34 -9.01
CA LEU A 379 -6.98 8.90 -8.75
C LEU A 379 -7.08 8.64 -7.23
N VAL A 380 -7.86 7.63 -6.83
CA VAL A 380 -7.98 7.13 -5.46
C VAL A 380 -7.52 5.67 -5.41
N THR A 381 -6.46 5.40 -4.66
CA THR A 381 -6.01 4.06 -4.33
C THR A 381 -6.18 3.83 -2.83
N ALA A 382 -6.65 2.65 -2.43
CA ALA A 382 -7.03 2.36 -1.05
C ALA A 382 -6.54 0.98 -0.61
N VAL A 383 -6.21 0.82 0.68
CA VAL A 383 -5.85 -0.51 1.19
C VAL A 383 -7.09 -1.20 1.76
N PRO A 384 -7.60 -2.29 1.15
CA PRO A 384 -8.73 -3.03 1.70
C PRO A 384 -8.37 -3.72 3.01
N ARG A 385 -9.38 -4.06 3.83
CA ARG A 385 -9.19 -4.82 5.07
C ARG A 385 -8.58 -6.18 4.76
N GLN A 386 -7.33 -6.38 5.17
CA GLN A 386 -6.61 -7.63 4.98
C GLN A 386 -7.10 -8.67 5.98
N ARG A 387 -7.85 -9.67 5.52
CA ARG A 387 -8.26 -10.82 6.34
C ARG A 387 -7.09 -11.79 6.46
N ALA A 388 -6.82 -12.23 7.69
CA ALA A 388 -5.73 -13.12 8.04
C ALA A 388 -6.26 -14.32 8.84
N GLY A 389 -6.28 -15.50 8.22
CA GLY A 389 -6.76 -16.75 8.82
C GLY A 389 -5.67 -17.52 9.56
N SER A 390 -4.69 -18.05 8.81
CA SER A 390 -3.61 -18.89 9.38
C SER A 390 -2.63 -18.11 10.27
N PHE A 391 -1.86 -18.84 11.08
CA PHE A 391 -0.80 -18.28 11.93
C PHE A 391 0.16 -17.36 11.15
N ALA A 392 0.60 -17.79 9.96
CA ALA A 392 1.51 -17.02 9.12
C ALA A 392 0.85 -15.74 8.55
N GLU A 393 -0.41 -15.81 8.12
CA GLU A 393 -1.17 -14.62 7.73
C GLU A 393 -1.29 -13.65 8.92
N GLN A 394 -1.67 -14.14 10.10
CA GLN A 394 -1.86 -13.32 11.31
C GLN A 394 -0.56 -12.66 11.76
N LEU A 395 0.59 -13.33 11.60
CA LEU A 395 1.89 -12.80 11.98
C LEU A 395 2.42 -11.74 10.98
N LEU A 396 2.29 -12.00 9.67
CA LEU A 396 3.01 -11.24 8.63
C LEU A 396 2.15 -10.22 7.86
N MET A 397 0.86 -10.47 7.62
CA MET A 397 -0.01 -9.48 6.93
C MET A 397 -0.13 -8.15 7.69
N PRO A 398 -0.10 -8.09 9.04
CA PRO A 398 -0.03 -6.84 9.78
C PRO A 398 1.25 -6.01 9.57
N LEU A 399 2.30 -6.57 8.96
CA LEU A 399 3.50 -5.82 8.57
C LEU A 399 3.34 -5.08 7.24
N LEU A 400 2.47 -5.54 6.34
CA LEU A 400 2.05 -4.75 5.18
C LEU A 400 1.48 -3.41 5.65
N HIS A 401 0.60 -3.43 6.65
CA HIS A 401 0.09 -2.21 7.29
C HIS A 401 1.20 -1.37 7.95
N LEU A 402 2.21 -2.00 8.54
CA LEU A 402 3.31 -1.28 9.19
C LEU A 402 4.16 -0.52 8.16
N SER A 403 4.42 -1.14 7.01
CA SER A 403 5.31 -0.63 5.95
C SER A 403 4.97 0.80 5.47
N TYR A 404 3.70 1.18 5.50
CA TYR A 404 3.25 2.53 5.16
C TYR A 404 2.81 3.33 6.40
N VAL A 405 2.05 2.76 7.36
CA VAL A 405 1.52 3.54 8.51
C VAL A 405 2.62 4.04 9.46
N ALA A 406 3.74 3.32 9.58
CA ALA A 406 4.86 3.70 10.47
C ALA A 406 5.90 4.63 9.81
N TRP A 407 5.92 4.74 8.48
CA TRP A 407 7.01 5.38 7.75
C TRP A 407 6.58 6.53 6.82
N LEU A 408 5.32 6.55 6.36
CA LEU A 408 4.82 7.55 5.42
C LEU A 408 3.77 8.46 6.09
N PRO A 409 3.98 9.79 6.16
CA PRO A 409 2.93 10.73 6.53
C PRO A 409 1.85 10.77 5.42
N MET A 410 0.76 10.02 5.58
CA MET A 410 -0.29 9.89 4.53
C MET A 410 -0.83 11.22 4.01
N PRO A 411 -1.01 12.27 4.85
CA PRO A 411 -1.42 13.59 4.38
C PRO A 411 -0.51 14.24 3.35
N LEU A 412 0.75 13.81 3.24
CA LEU A 412 1.66 14.34 2.22
C LEU A 412 1.29 13.79 0.83
N VAL A 413 0.85 12.53 0.73
CA VAL A 413 0.57 11.86 -0.56
C VAL A 413 -0.45 12.64 -1.40
N TYR A 414 -1.52 13.15 -0.80
CA TYR A 414 -2.53 13.95 -1.52
C TYR A 414 -2.28 15.46 -1.51
N ARG A 415 -1.37 15.96 -0.66
CA ARG A 415 -0.99 17.39 -0.63
C ARG A 415 0.11 17.78 -1.61
N THR A 416 0.95 16.83 -2.05
CA THR A 416 1.96 17.08 -3.09
C THR A 416 1.71 16.28 -4.37
N ARG A 417 1.97 16.91 -5.51
CA ARG A 417 2.03 16.29 -6.84
C ARG A 417 3.39 15.65 -7.14
N ASP A 418 4.36 15.72 -6.22
CA ASP A 418 5.68 15.12 -6.39
C ASP A 418 5.58 13.58 -6.53
N PRO A 419 5.98 12.97 -7.67
CA PRO A 419 5.88 11.53 -7.88
C PRO A 419 6.78 10.72 -6.94
N ARG A 420 7.79 11.34 -6.32
CA ARG A 420 8.66 10.68 -5.33
C ARG A 420 7.93 10.42 -4.01
N VAL A 421 6.85 11.13 -3.72
CA VAL A 421 6.05 10.96 -2.50
C VAL A 421 4.73 10.28 -2.85
N VAL A 422 4.74 8.95 -2.92
CA VAL A 422 3.60 8.13 -3.30
C VAL A 422 3.51 6.86 -2.47
N ALA A 423 2.28 6.44 -2.18
CA ALA A 423 1.94 5.07 -1.85
C ALA A 423 0.72 4.67 -2.67
N ALA A 424 0.64 3.40 -3.00
CA ALA A 424 -0.45 2.80 -3.74
C ALA A 424 -0.74 1.39 -3.20
N ASN A 425 -1.93 0.91 -3.52
CA ASN A 425 -2.33 -0.48 -3.39
C ASN A 425 -3.24 -0.79 -4.60
N GLY A 426 -2.76 -1.70 -5.46
CA GLY A 426 -3.42 -2.13 -6.69
C GLY A 426 -4.58 -3.10 -6.52
N GLN A 427 -4.91 -3.49 -5.28
CA GLN A 427 -6.09 -4.31 -4.97
C GLN A 427 -7.37 -3.47 -5.07
N LEU A 428 -7.28 -2.14 -4.91
CA LEU A 428 -8.43 -1.25 -4.92
C LEU A 428 -8.05 0.15 -5.42
N LEU A 429 -8.17 0.37 -6.74
CA LEU A 429 -7.72 1.59 -7.44
C LEU A 429 -8.79 2.14 -8.39
N MET A 430 -9.32 3.31 -8.05
CA MET A 430 -10.31 4.07 -8.82
C MET A 430 -9.67 5.27 -9.51
N VAL A 431 -9.91 5.46 -10.80
CA VAL A 431 -9.34 6.56 -11.59
C VAL A 431 -10.36 7.11 -12.59
N ARG A 432 -10.31 8.42 -12.89
CA ARG A 432 -11.08 8.99 -14.01
C ARG A 432 -10.48 8.53 -15.34
N ARG A 433 -11.32 8.10 -16.28
CA ARG A 433 -10.90 7.69 -17.64
C ARG A 433 -9.95 8.70 -18.27
N SER A 434 -10.34 9.98 -18.30
CA SER A 434 -9.54 11.07 -18.86
C SER A 434 -8.16 11.23 -18.22
N VAL A 435 -8.00 10.89 -16.94
CA VAL A 435 -6.72 10.96 -16.21
C VAL A 435 -5.84 9.74 -16.51
N LEU A 436 -6.44 8.56 -16.71
CA LEU A 436 -5.73 7.37 -17.15
C LEU A 436 -5.24 7.51 -18.61
N ASP A 437 -6.11 8.04 -19.48
CA ASP A 437 -5.82 8.25 -20.89
C ASP A 437 -4.71 9.31 -21.09
N ASP A 438 -4.77 10.44 -20.37
CA ASP A 438 -3.79 11.53 -20.39
C ASP A 438 -2.35 11.07 -20.05
N VAL A 439 -2.19 10.11 -19.13
CA VAL A 439 -0.87 9.56 -18.78
C VAL A 439 -0.45 8.34 -19.61
N GLY A 440 -1.19 8.01 -20.67
CA GLY A 440 -0.87 6.91 -21.59
C GLY A 440 -1.25 5.51 -21.08
N GLY A 441 -2.17 5.43 -20.12
CA GLY A 441 -2.75 4.18 -19.63
C GLY A 441 -1.77 3.18 -19.02
N TRP A 442 -2.19 1.92 -18.92
CA TRP A 442 -1.36 0.82 -18.40
C TRP A 442 -0.18 0.50 -19.33
N ALA A 443 -0.28 0.82 -20.63
CA ALA A 443 0.81 0.74 -21.60
C ALA A 443 2.05 1.58 -21.21
N ARG A 444 1.88 2.68 -20.46
CA ARG A 444 2.98 3.49 -19.92
C ARG A 444 3.81 2.75 -18.86
N VAL A 445 3.21 1.76 -18.19
CA VAL A 445 3.79 0.98 -17.07
C VAL A 445 3.84 -0.53 -17.36
N ARG A 446 3.74 -0.94 -18.64
CA ARG A 446 3.59 -2.33 -19.09
C ARG A 446 4.56 -3.35 -18.49
N SER A 447 5.80 -2.94 -18.20
CA SER A 447 6.88 -3.78 -17.67
C SER A 447 7.01 -3.76 -16.15
N ALA A 448 6.19 -2.99 -15.43
CA ALA A 448 6.27 -2.85 -13.98
C ALA A 448 5.74 -4.09 -13.24
N LEU A 449 6.53 -4.60 -12.29
CA LEU A 449 6.11 -5.64 -11.34
C LEU A 449 5.32 -5.08 -10.13
N VAL A 450 5.30 -3.75 -9.99
CA VAL A 450 4.56 -3.01 -8.95
C VAL A 450 3.80 -1.89 -9.68
N ASP A 451 2.78 -2.32 -10.41
CA ASP A 451 2.06 -1.56 -11.44
C ASP A 451 1.24 -0.38 -10.89
N ASP A 452 0.71 -0.54 -9.68
CA ASP A 452 -0.05 0.45 -8.93
C ASP A 452 0.81 1.67 -8.53
N MET A 453 1.99 1.43 -7.98
CA MET A 453 2.98 2.46 -7.65
C MET A 453 3.48 3.16 -8.92
N ALA A 454 3.77 2.40 -9.98
CA ALA A 454 4.21 2.95 -11.25
C ALA A 454 3.14 3.86 -11.90
N LEU A 455 1.87 3.43 -11.91
CA LEU A 455 0.76 4.24 -12.41
C LEU A 455 0.55 5.49 -11.55
N CYS A 456 0.58 5.37 -10.22
CA CYS A 456 0.41 6.52 -9.34
C CYS A 456 1.57 7.53 -9.46
N ARG A 457 2.79 7.10 -9.80
CA ARG A 457 3.90 7.99 -10.19
C ARG A 457 3.61 8.70 -11.52
N ALA A 458 3.13 7.99 -12.53
CA ALA A 458 2.79 8.57 -13.83
C ALA A 458 1.67 9.63 -13.71
N VAL A 459 0.60 9.31 -12.98
CA VAL A 459 -0.51 10.24 -12.67
C VAL A 459 -0.01 11.50 -11.97
N LYS A 460 0.90 11.37 -10.99
CA LYS A 460 1.54 12.52 -10.32
C LYS A 460 2.45 13.33 -11.25
N ALA A 461 3.24 12.67 -12.10
CA ALA A 461 4.10 13.33 -13.08
C ALA A 461 3.30 14.13 -14.12
N GLY A 462 2.09 13.68 -14.47
CA GLY A 462 1.11 14.45 -15.27
C GLY A 462 0.46 15.64 -14.53
N GLY A 463 0.80 15.87 -13.25
CA GLY A 463 0.26 16.97 -12.45
C GLY A 463 -1.09 16.67 -11.77
N HIS A 464 -1.57 15.43 -11.82
CA HIS A 464 -2.83 15.02 -11.17
C HIS A 464 -2.60 14.66 -9.69
N ARG A 465 -3.69 14.58 -8.91
CA ARG A 465 -3.65 14.26 -7.47
C ARG A 465 -4.02 12.81 -7.21
N VAL A 466 -3.18 12.13 -6.45
CA VAL A 466 -3.40 10.77 -5.95
C VAL A 466 -3.76 10.82 -4.47
N VAL A 467 -4.88 10.21 -4.06
CA VAL A 467 -5.19 9.91 -2.66
C VAL A 467 -4.86 8.44 -2.38
N PHE A 468 -4.07 8.21 -1.33
CA PHE A 468 -3.89 6.90 -0.70
C PHE A 468 -4.78 6.81 0.55
N ALA A 469 -5.83 5.99 0.51
CA ALA A 469 -6.91 5.97 1.50
C ALA A 469 -6.94 4.72 2.39
N ASP A 470 -7.49 4.89 3.59
CA ASP A 470 -7.88 3.81 4.50
C ASP A 470 -9.14 3.13 3.94
N GLY A 471 -8.94 1.97 3.31
CA GLY A 471 -9.96 1.18 2.63
C GLY A 471 -10.62 0.11 3.50
N ASP A 472 -10.39 0.11 4.82
CA ASP A 472 -10.96 -0.84 5.79
C ASP A 472 -12.51 -0.90 5.76
N GLN A 473 -13.14 0.22 5.39
CA GLN A 473 -14.59 0.32 5.19
C GLN A 473 -15.03 0.28 3.72
N MET A 474 -14.12 0.06 2.77
CA MET A 474 -14.42 0.02 1.33
C MET A 474 -14.49 -1.41 0.78
N ALA A 475 -13.56 -2.28 1.17
CA ALA A 475 -13.54 -3.68 0.76
C ALA A 475 -12.76 -4.54 1.77
N ASP A 476 -13.01 -5.85 1.74
CA ASP A 476 -12.17 -6.87 2.35
C ASP A 476 -11.30 -7.54 1.28
N CYS A 477 -10.13 -8.06 1.65
CA CYS A 477 -9.27 -8.87 0.80
C CYS A 477 -8.72 -10.06 1.60
N ARG A 478 -8.55 -11.24 0.99
CA ARG A 478 -7.75 -12.34 1.56
C ARG A 478 -6.66 -12.79 0.58
N MET A 479 -5.58 -12.02 0.56
CA MET A 479 -4.44 -12.17 -0.35
C MET A 479 -3.76 -13.56 -0.34
N TYR A 480 -3.76 -14.24 0.81
CA TYR A 480 -3.14 -15.56 0.99
C TYR A 480 -3.99 -16.45 1.90
N ARG A 481 -3.79 -17.77 1.80
CA ARG A 481 -4.49 -18.77 2.64
C ARG A 481 -3.54 -19.64 3.48
N ASP A 482 -2.24 -19.53 3.25
CA ASP A 482 -1.17 -20.32 3.87
C ASP A 482 0.17 -19.56 3.83
N GLY A 483 1.14 -20.00 4.64
CA GLY A 483 2.45 -19.35 4.79
C GLY A 483 3.38 -19.48 3.57
N ALA A 484 3.29 -20.54 2.77
CA ALA A 484 4.16 -20.74 1.61
C ALA A 484 3.70 -19.90 0.41
N SER A 485 2.40 -19.71 0.22
CA SER A 485 1.83 -18.77 -0.74
C SER A 485 2.09 -17.32 -0.31
N LEU A 486 2.01 -17.01 0.97
CA LEU A 486 2.40 -15.70 1.51
C LEU A 486 3.89 -15.42 1.27
N TRP A 487 4.79 -16.34 1.62
CA TRP A 487 6.24 -16.17 1.41
C TRP A 487 6.56 -15.89 -0.06
N ARG A 488 6.11 -16.75 -0.98
CA ARG A 488 6.29 -16.57 -2.44
C ARG A 488 5.65 -15.28 -2.94
N GLY A 489 4.50 -14.92 -2.37
CA GLY A 489 3.71 -13.76 -2.75
C GLY A 489 4.36 -12.41 -2.41
N PHE A 490 5.10 -12.32 -1.31
CA PHE A 490 5.96 -11.16 -1.00
C PHE A 490 7.36 -11.29 -1.65
N ALA A 491 7.94 -12.50 -1.71
CA ALA A 491 9.26 -12.70 -2.31
C ALA A 491 9.32 -12.29 -3.80
N LYS A 492 8.20 -12.39 -4.53
CA LYS A 492 8.13 -11.96 -5.94
C LYS A 492 8.39 -10.47 -6.18
N ASN A 493 8.14 -9.59 -5.19
CA ASN A 493 8.09 -8.14 -5.40
C ASN A 493 8.65 -7.25 -4.28
N LEU A 494 8.95 -7.78 -3.08
CA LEU A 494 9.37 -6.94 -1.95
C LEU A 494 10.69 -6.18 -2.21
N TYR A 495 11.67 -6.80 -2.88
CA TYR A 495 12.93 -6.14 -3.27
C TYR A 495 12.74 -5.10 -4.40
N GLU A 496 11.89 -5.37 -5.38
CA GLU A 496 11.60 -4.41 -6.46
C GLU A 496 10.73 -3.24 -5.96
N GLY A 497 9.84 -3.48 -4.99
CA GLY A 497 9.00 -2.47 -4.36
C GLY A 497 9.79 -1.40 -3.59
N ILE A 498 10.96 -1.76 -3.03
CA ILE A 498 11.92 -0.80 -2.45
C ILE A 498 12.89 -0.20 -3.50
N GLY A 499 12.59 -0.35 -4.79
CA GLY A 499 13.36 0.24 -5.89
C GLY A 499 14.48 -0.63 -6.46
N GLY A 500 14.51 -1.94 -6.16
CA GLY A 500 15.46 -2.88 -6.78
C GLY A 500 16.93 -2.62 -6.44
N ASN A 501 17.19 -1.96 -5.30
CA ASN A 501 18.51 -1.45 -4.90
C ASN A 501 19.02 -2.12 -3.62
N ALA A 502 20.22 -2.71 -3.67
CA ALA A 502 20.81 -3.44 -2.54
C ALA A 502 21.22 -2.55 -1.35
N ALA A 503 21.61 -1.29 -1.58
CA ALA A 503 21.88 -0.35 -0.50
C ALA A 503 20.58 0.09 0.20
N ALA A 504 19.50 0.29 -0.58
CA ALA A 504 18.17 0.54 -0.03
C ALA A 504 17.66 -0.67 0.77
N MET A 505 17.89 -1.90 0.29
CA MET A 505 17.59 -3.13 1.02
C MET A 505 18.31 -3.20 2.38
N ILE A 506 19.63 -2.98 2.39
CA ILE A 506 20.42 -2.99 3.63
C ILE A 506 19.96 -1.89 4.59
N ALA A 507 19.67 -0.68 4.09
CA ALA A 507 19.12 0.40 4.90
C ALA A 507 17.75 0.04 5.50
N VAL A 508 16.83 -0.53 4.72
CA VAL A 508 15.52 -1.00 5.19
C VAL A 508 15.65 -2.12 6.23
N MET A 509 16.59 -3.05 6.05
CA MET A 509 16.87 -4.11 7.02
C MET A 509 17.41 -3.55 8.33
N ILE A 510 18.43 -2.69 8.30
CA ILE A 510 19.00 -2.05 9.49
C ILE A 510 17.91 -1.23 10.20
N LEU A 511 17.12 -0.45 9.46
CA LEU A 511 16.01 0.35 9.99
C LEU A 511 15.01 -0.52 10.76
N HIS A 512 14.51 -1.61 10.17
CA HIS A 512 13.51 -2.45 10.82
C HIS A 512 14.09 -3.25 12.01
N LEU A 513 15.34 -3.72 11.91
CA LEU A 513 16.00 -4.43 13.02
C LEU A 513 16.28 -3.49 14.20
N VAL A 514 16.82 -2.29 13.96
CA VAL A 514 17.13 -1.31 15.02
C VAL A 514 15.86 -0.80 15.70
N PHE A 515 14.78 -0.55 14.96
CA PHE A 515 13.57 0.04 15.53
C PHE A 515 12.66 -1.02 16.19
N PHE A 516 12.55 -2.23 15.61
CA PHE A 516 11.56 -3.23 16.02
C PHE A 516 12.13 -4.51 16.64
N VAL A 517 13.46 -4.71 16.67
CA VAL A 517 14.10 -5.91 17.25
C VAL A 517 15.11 -5.56 18.33
N VAL A 518 16.00 -4.58 18.12
CA VAL A 518 17.05 -4.22 19.08
C VAL A 518 16.50 -3.88 20.48
N PRO A 519 15.39 -3.15 20.69
CA PRO A 519 14.86 -2.90 22.03
C PRO A 519 14.50 -4.19 22.79
N TYR A 520 14.00 -5.22 22.11
CA TYR A 520 13.64 -6.51 22.70
C TYR A 520 14.86 -7.35 23.10
N VAL A 521 16.00 -7.17 22.42
CA VAL A 521 17.27 -7.84 22.74
C VAL A 521 18.07 -7.06 23.79
N ALA A 522 18.08 -5.73 23.67
CA ALA A 522 18.80 -4.84 24.58
C ALA A 522 18.23 -4.86 26.01
N LEU A 523 16.91 -5.01 26.17
CA LEU A 523 16.26 -5.03 27.49
C LEU A 523 16.81 -6.13 28.43
N PRO A 524 16.73 -7.44 28.10
CA PRO A 524 17.26 -8.49 28.98
C PRO A 524 18.77 -8.40 29.16
N VAL A 525 19.53 -8.06 28.10
CA VAL A 525 20.99 -7.89 28.19
C VAL A 525 21.36 -6.75 29.14
N ALA A 526 20.67 -5.61 29.09
CA ALA A 526 20.91 -4.47 29.98
C ALA A 526 20.52 -4.76 31.42
N VAL A 527 19.44 -5.52 31.67
CA VAL A 527 19.06 -5.95 33.03
C VAL A 527 20.12 -6.89 33.61
N LEU A 528 20.57 -7.90 32.86
CA LEU A 528 21.63 -8.83 33.31
C LEU A 528 22.97 -8.10 33.54
N ALA A 529 23.30 -7.13 32.69
CA ALA A 529 24.48 -6.27 32.84
C ALA A 529 24.31 -5.13 33.88
N HIS A 530 23.19 -5.09 34.62
CA HIS A 530 22.86 -4.05 35.62
C HIS A 530 22.91 -2.61 35.06
N ALA A 531 22.76 -2.47 33.74
CA ALA A 531 22.85 -1.23 32.97
C ALA A 531 21.50 -0.49 32.95
N TRP A 532 21.00 -0.09 34.12
CA TRP A 532 19.62 0.39 34.31
C TRP A 532 19.18 1.53 33.37
N GLY A 533 20.06 2.47 33.04
CA GLY A 533 19.75 3.53 32.06
C GLY A 533 19.47 2.99 30.65
N LEU A 534 20.20 1.96 30.22
CA LEU A 534 19.96 1.28 28.94
C LEU A 534 18.73 0.36 29.03
N ALA A 535 18.52 -0.30 30.16
CA ALA A 535 17.33 -1.13 30.40
C ALA A 535 16.04 -0.28 30.34
N LEU A 536 16.02 0.91 30.94
CA LEU A 536 14.91 1.86 30.85
C LEU A 536 14.68 2.31 29.40
N ALA A 537 15.74 2.62 28.66
CA ALA A 537 15.63 3.03 27.25
C ALA A 537 15.07 1.90 26.36
N ALA A 538 15.52 0.67 26.58
CA ALA A 538 15.03 -0.52 25.90
C ALA A 538 13.57 -0.84 26.28
N ALA A 539 13.20 -0.68 27.55
CA ALA A 539 11.81 -0.82 28.01
C ALA A 539 10.88 0.23 27.38
N ILE A 540 11.33 1.48 27.21
CA ILE A 540 10.60 2.53 26.47
C ILE A 540 10.42 2.12 25.00
N GLY A 541 11.46 1.59 24.36
CA GLY A 541 11.37 1.11 22.97
C GLY A 541 10.43 -0.08 22.79
N VAL A 542 10.49 -1.07 23.69
CA VAL A 542 9.54 -2.19 23.75
C VAL A 542 8.11 -1.70 23.99
N GLY A 543 7.93 -0.77 24.93
CA GLY A 543 6.63 -0.15 25.21
C GLY A 543 6.06 0.59 24.01
N ALA A 544 6.86 1.39 23.31
CA ALA A 544 6.46 2.10 22.10
C ALA A 544 6.04 1.13 20.97
N ASN A 545 6.79 0.04 20.79
CA ASN A 545 6.49 -1.01 19.83
C ASN A 545 5.20 -1.78 20.19
N LEU A 546 4.98 -2.11 21.46
CA LEU A 546 3.71 -2.71 21.90
C LEU A 546 2.54 -1.74 21.72
N CYS A 547 2.69 -0.46 22.07
CA CYS A 547 1.66 0.57 21.89
C CYS A 547 1.29 0.78 20.41
N LEU A 548 2.25 0.94 19.50
CA LEU A 548 1.93 1.15 18.08
C LEU A 548 1.25 -0.08 17.47
N ARG A 549 1.68 -1.30 17.86
CA ARG A 549 1.07 -2.55 17.41
C ARG A 549 -0.32 -2.77 17.99
N LEU A 550 -0.60 -2.35 19.24
CA LEU A 550 -1.94 -2.35 19.84
C LEU A 550 -2.88 -1.34 19.16
N ILE A 551 -2.40 -0.14 18.81
CA ILE A 551 -3.17 0.85 18.04
C ILE A 551 -3.58 0.27 16.67
N MET A 552 -2.64 -0.38 15.98
CA MET A 552 -2.91 -1.07 14.71
C MET A 552 -3.90 -2.22 14.89
N ALA A 553 -3.68 -3.11 15.87
CA ALA A 553 -4.55 -4.24 16.15
C ALA A 553 -5.99 -3.81 16.44
N ARG A 554 -6.19 -2.79 17.28
CA ARG A 554 -7.51 -2.22 17.59
C ARG A 554 -8.16 -1.53 16.38
N ARG A 555 -7.39 -0.87 15.51
CA ARG A 555 -7.93 -0.15 14.33
C ARG A 555 -8.31 -1.08 13.19
N TYR A 556 -7.50 -2.09 12.89
CA TYR A 556 -7.62 -2.92 11.68
C TYR A 556 -8.01 -4.38 11.97
N GLY A 557 -8.25 -4.74 13.24
CA GLY A 557 -8.62 -6.10 13.65
C GLY A 557 -7.46 -7.11 13.56
N HIS A 558 -6.20 -6.67 13.69
CA HIS A 558 -5.07 -7.60 13.71
C HIS A 558 -5.05 -8.43 15.00
N SER A 559 -4.63 -9.69 14.89
CA SER A 559 -4.51 -10.60 16.04
C SER A 559 -3.50 -10.10 17.08
N LEU A 560 -3.79 -10.31 18.37
CA LEU A 560 -2.86 -10.00 19.48
C LEU A 560 -1.54 -10.77 19.36
N LEU A 561 -1.54 -11.94 18.71
CA LEU A 561 -0.33 -12.67 18.32
C LEU A 561 0.67 -11.78 17.56
N SER A 562 0.17 -10.91 16.68
CA SER A 562 0.96 -9.97 15.87
C SER A 562 1.48 -8.76 16.65
N VAL A 563 1.05 -8.59 17.90
CA VAL A 563 1.59 -7.61 18.86
C VAL A 563 2.73 -8.26 19.64
N LEU A 564 2.47 -9.44 20.22
CA LEU A 564 3.43 -10.17 21.05
C LEU A 564 4.65 -10.67 20.25
N LEU A 565 4.42 -11.27 19.08
CA LEU A 565 5.48 -11.80 18.21
C LEU A 565 5.99 -10.77 17.18
N HIS A 566 5.78 -9.47 17.41
CA HIS A 566 6.22 -8.42 16.49
C HIS A 566 7.71 -8.48 16.08
N PRO A 567 8.69 -8.62 17.00
CA PRO A 567 10.10 -8.73 16.59
C PRO A 567 10.37 -9.97 15.74
N VAL A 568 9.73 -11.11 16.05
CA VAL A 568 9.85 -12.36 15.26
C VAL A 568 9.29 -12.16 13.86
N ALA A 569 8.11 -11.52 13.74
CA ALA A 569 7.50 -11.18 12.45
C ALA A 569 8.44 -10.33 11.58
N VAL A 570 9.12 -9.35 12.19
CA VAL A 570 10.07 -8.47 11.48
C VAL A 570 11.28 -9.26 10.99
N VAL A 571 11.89 -10.10 11.84
CA VAL A 571 13.03 -10.96 11.41
C VAL A 571 12.62 -11.89 10.26
N VAL A 572 11.44 -12.51 10.33
CA VAL A 572 10.92 -13.37 9.25
C VAL A 572 10.70 -12.56 7.96
N MET A 573 10.15 -11.35 8.03
CA MET A 573 9.97 -10.47 6.87
C MET A 573 11.31 -10.00 6.27
N MET A 574 12.36 -9.82 7.08
CA MET A 574 13.71 -9.57 6.54
C MET A 574 14.27 -10.80 5.83
N GLY A 575 13.93 -12.01 6.27
CA GLY A 575 14.20 -13.26 5.53
C GLY A 575 13.49 -13.32 4.17
N VAL A 576 12.23 -12.88 4.10
CA VAL A 576 11.47 -12.76 2.84
C VAL A 576 12.13 -11.75 1.89
N LEU A 577 12.62 -10.61 2.41
CA LEU A 577 13.33 -9.60 1.63
C LEU A 577 14.66 -10.13 1.06
N LEU A 578 15.43 -10.89 1.85
CA LEU A 578 16.65 -11.55 1.39
C LEU A 578 16.38 -12.59 0.29
N ASP A 579 15.31 -13.37 0.41
CA ASP A 579 14.92 -14.30 -0.66
C ASP A 579 14.40 -13.56 -1.91
N SER A 580 13.67 -12.46 -1.74
CA SER A 580 13.23 -11.58 -2.83
C SER A 580 14.41 -11.03 -3.65
N PHE A 581 15.45 -10.53 -2.96
CA PHE A 581 16.70 -10.13 -3.58
C PHE A 581 17.38 -11.31 -4.31
N ARG A 582 17.38 -12.50 -3.71
CA ARG A 582 17.95 -13.72 -4.29
C ARG A 582 17.21 -14.17 -5.55
N TRP A 583 15.90 -14.00 -5.63
CA TRP A 583 15.08 -14.26 -6.83
C TRP A 583 15.40 -13.23 -7.93
N SER A 584 15.41 -11.93 -7.60
CA SER A 584 15.76 -10.85 -8.54
C SER A 584 17.17 -11.02 -9.11
N ARG A 585 18.17 -11.30 -8.26
CA ARG A 585 19.57 -11.54 -8.67
C ARG A 585 19.77 -12.79 -9.55
N ARG A 586 18.85 -13.75 -9.50
CA ARG A 586 18.85 -14.94 -10.37
C ARG A 586 18.02 -14.76 -11.65
N GLY A 587 17.25 -13.69 -11.77
CA GLY A 587 16.23 -13.57 -12.80
C GLY A 587 15.16 -14.67 -12.69
N ASP A 588 14.80 -15.11 -11.48
CA ASP A 588 13.87 -16.24 -11.30
C ASP A 588 12.57 -15.84 -10.59
N ILE A 589 12.09 -14.62 -10.86
CA ILE A 589 10.81 -14.12 -10.35
C ILE A 589 9.66 -14.88 -11.05
N ARG A 590 9.09 -15.88 -10.37
CA ARG A 590 7.95 -16.68 -10.87
C ARG A 590 6.66 -16.35 -10.13
N TRP A 591 5.57 -16.16 -10.86
CA TRP A 591 4.22 -15.95 -10.31
C TRP A 591 3.12 -16.44 -11.26
N ARG A 592 2.10 -17.14 -10.74
CA ARG A 592 0.95 -17.71 -11.50
C ARG A 592 1.36 -18.40 -12.81
N GLY A 593 2.36 -19.28 -12.73
CA GLY A 593 2.90 -20.04 -13.87
C GLY A 593 3.78 -19.26 -14.86
N ARG A 594 3.99 -17.96 -14.68
CA ARG A 594 4.84 -17.12 -15.55
C ARG A 594 6.17 -16.76 -14.87
N SER A 595 7.24 -16.65 -15.67
CA SER A 595 8.52 -16.09 -15.24
C SER A 595 8.68 -14.67 -15.77
N TYR A 596 9.21 -13.78 -14.93
CA TYR A 596 9.44 -12.36 -15.24
C TYR A 596 10.95 -12.03 -15.39
N ALA A 597 11.78 -13.06 -15.48
CA ALA A 597 13.24 -13.06 -15.57
C ALA A 597 13.87 -11.84 -16.26
N ALA A 598 13.53 -11.63 -17.54
CA ALA A 598 14.08 -10.60 -18.40
C ALA A 598 13.17 -9.36 -18.54
N ARG A 599 12.04 -9.30 -17.81
CA ARG A 599 11.00 -8.28 -17.99
C ARG A 599 10.96 -7.22 -16.88
N ALA A 600 11.68 -7.43 -15.78
CA ALA A 600 11.84 -6.49 -14.67
C ALA A 600 12.79 -5.31 -15.01
N HIS A 601 12.40 -4.46 -15.97
CA HIS A 601 13.17 -3.28 -16.35
C HIS A 601 13.05 -2.15 -15.31
N ARG A 602 14.20 -1.66 -14.83
CA ARG A 602 14.34 -0.61 -13.79
C ARG A 602 14.09 0.82 -14.33
N GLU A 603 13.22 0.96 -15.33
CA GLU A 603 13.04 2.18 -16.15
C GLU A 603 11.74 2.95 -15.83
N ALA A 604 11.22 2.77 -14.61
CA ALA A 604 10.07 3.48 -14.04
C ALA A 604 10.38 4.10 -12.66
N ALA A 605 11.61 4.60 -12.53
CA ALA A 605 12.14 5.35 -11.39
C ALA A 605 12.11 6.85 -11.68
#